data_AF-A0AAN9A0N2-F1
#
_entry.id   AF-A0AAN9A0N2-F1
#
_cell.length_a   1.000
_cell.length_b   1.000
_cell.length_c   1.000
_cell.angle_alpha   90.00
_cell.angle_beta   90.00
_cell.angle_gamma   90.00
#
_symmetry.space_group_name_H-M   'P 1'
#
loop_
_entity.id
_entity.type
_entity.pdbx_description
1 polymer ?
#
loop_
_entity_poly.entity_id
_entity_poly.type
_entity_poly.pdbx_seq_one_letter_code
_entity_poly.pdbx_strand_id
1 'polypeptide(L)'
;AVPLSPDHILLRGAKLQNTNWVFGLVIYTGHETKLMKNSATSAPLKRSTVDKQTNNLIILLFFLLIVLCLIMAVCNSQWSADLHWYLSLDDLSVFNFGINFITFIILFNNLIPISLQVSLEVVRFIQ
;
A
#
# COMPACT_ATOMS: atom_id res chain seq x y z
N ALA A 1 -25.58 19.35 48.20
CA ALA A 1 -24.53 18.67 47.43
C ALA A 1 -23.49 19.70 47.01
N VAL A 2 -22.20 19.41 47.14
CA VAL A 2 -21.12 20.31 46.71
C VAL A 2 -20.75 19.97 45.26
N PRO A 3 -20.69 20.95 44.33
CA PRO A 3 -20.34 20.67 42.93
C PRO A 3 -18.84 20.35 42.78
N LEU A 4 -18.53 19.33 41.96
CA LEU A 4 -17.15 18.97 41.62
C LEU A 4 -16.68 19.75 40.38
N SER A 5 -15.83 20.75 40.60
CA SER A 5 -15.12 21.47 39.54
C SER A 5 -13.85 20.74 39.05
N PRO A 6 -13.32 21.07 37.86
CA PRO A 6 -12.09 20.49 37.33
C PRO A 6 -10.86 20.61 38.25
N ASP A 7 -10.82 21.64 39.11
CA ASP A 7 -9.73 21.86 40.07
C ASP A 7 -9.63 20.76 41.13
N HIS A 8 -10.70 20.00 41.34
CA HIS A 8 -10.75 18.88 42.29
C HIS A 8 -10.40 17.52 41.64
N ILE A 9 -9.98 17.49 40.38
CA ILE A 9 -9.69 16.26 39.64
C ILE A 9 -8.19 16.15 39.34
N LEU A 10 -7.57 15.07 39.81
CA LEU A 10 -6.21 14.70 39.44
C LEU A 10 -6.24 13.81 38.18
N LEU A 11 -5.46 14.18 37.15
CA LEU A 11 -5.41 13.46 35.88
C LEU A 11 -4.34 12.36 35.89
N ARG A 12 -4.60 11.25 35.18
CA ARG A 12 -3.69 10.08 35.03
C ARG A 12 -2.25 10.44 34.66
N GLY A 13 -2.04 11.49 33.87
CA GLY A 13 -0.71 11.91 33.39
C GLY A 13 -0.06 13.02 34.24
N ALA A 14 -0.71 13.49 35.29
CA ALA A 14 -0.17 14.54 36.15
C ALA A 14 0.78 13.94 37.20
N LYS A 15 1.88 14.65 37.49
CA LYS A 15 2.81 14.29 38.56
C LYS A 15 2.55 15.17 39.78
N LEU A 16 2.30 14.54 40.93
CA LEU A 16 2.16 15.25 42.21
C LEU A 16 3.52 15.87 42.58
N GLN A 17 3.50 17.15 42.98
CA GLN A 17 4.68 17.88 43.44
C GLN A 17 4.35 18.64 44.72
N ASN A 18 5.38 18.95 45.50
CA ASN A 18 5.29 19.77 46.72
C ASN A 18 4.33 19.25 47.79
N THR A 19 4.02 17.95 47.80
CA THR A 19 3.19 17.27 48.81
C THR A 19 3.66 15.82 48.96
N ASN A 20 3.65 15.29 50.20
CA ASN A 20 4.15 13.95 50.49
C ASN A 20 3.18 12.84 50.06
N TRP A 21 1.87 13.05 50.26
CA TRP A 21 0.83 12.08 49.92
C TRP A 21 -0.54 12.79 49.81
N VAL A 22 -1.49 12.12 49.17
CA VAL A 22 -2.88 12.57 49.04
C VAL A 22 -3.83 11.37 49.10
N PHE A 23 -5.00 11.54 49.70
CA PHE A 23 -6.12 10.60 49.58
C PHE A 23 -7.07 11.06 48.48
N GLY A 24 -7.48 10.15 47.61
CA GLY A 24 -8.42 10.45 46.53
C GLY A 24 -9.24 9.23 46.15
N LEU A 25 -10.39 9.49 45.54
CA LEU A 25 -11.27 8.46 44.99
C LEU A 25 -11.04 8.36 43.48
N VAL A 26 -10.86 7.13 42.98
CA VAL A 26 -10.73 6.89 41.54
C VAL A 26 -12.11 6.94 40.87
N ILE A 27 -12.33 7.95 40.03
CA ILE A 27 -13.58 8.14 39.29
C ILE A 27 -13.53 7.62 37.84
N TYR A 28 -12.35 7.62 37.21
CA TYR A 28 -12.15 7.14 35.84
C TYR A 28 -10.94 6.21 35.78
N THR A 29 -11.08 5.09 35.08
CA THR A 29 -10.02 4.07 34.92
C THR A 29 -9.77 3.76 33.44
N GLY A 30 -8.53 3.39 33.10
CA GLY A 30 -8.16 2.97 31.75
C GLY A 30 -8.60 3.95 30.65
N HIS A 31 -9.29 3.41 29.63
CA HIS A 31 -9.78 4.15 28.46
C HIS A 31 -10.79 5.26 28.80
N GLU A 32 -11.39 5.22 30.00
CA GLU A 32 -12.30 6.28 30.44
C GLU A 32 -11.57 7.55 30.90
N THR A 33 -10.26 7.47 31.16
CA THR A 33 -9.46 8.63 31.58
C THR A 33 -9.35 9.67 30.47
N LYS A 34 -9.38 10.97 30.83
CA LYS A 34 -9.25 12.08 29.87
C LYS A 34 -8.01 11.97 28.97
N LEU A 35 -6.89 11.49 29.54
CA LEU A 35 -5.64 11.28 28.79
C LEU A 35 -5.83 10.22 27.69
N MET A 36 -6.47 9.08 28.02
CA MET A 36 -6.69 8.00 27.07
C MET A 36 -7.79 8.32 26.05
N LYS A 37 -8.75 9.21 26.40
CA LYS A 37 -9.71 9.76 25.43
C LYS A 37 -9.09 10.79 24.47
N ASN A 38 -8.04 11.50 24.93
CA ASN A 38 -7.30 12.45 24.08
C ASN A 38 -6.25 11.74 23.22
N SER A 39 -5.70 10.63 23.72
CA SER A 39 -4.84 9.75 22.94
C SER A 39 -5.72 9.02 21.92
N ALA A 40 -5.43 9.15 20.62
CA ALA A 40 -6.14 8.37 19.61
C ALA A 40 -6.08 6.88 19.99
N THR A 41 -7.24 6.26 20.23
CA THR A 41 -7.37 4.86 20.72
C THR A 41 -6.69 3.86 19.78
N SER A 42 -6.45 4.26 18.54
CA SER A 42 -5.62 3.58 17.55
C SER A 42 -4.44 4.48 17.21
N ALA A 43 -3.22 4.00 17.44
CA ALA A 43 -2.04 4.62 16.85
C ALA A 43 -2.25 4.66 15.33
N PRO A 44 -2.30 5.84 14.68
CA PRO A 44 -2.53 5.89 13.25
C PRO A 44 -1.38 5.17 12.56
N LEU A 45 -1.70 4.26 11.64
CA LEU A 45 -0.70 3.61 10.81
C LEU A 45 0.00 4.69 9.98
N LYS A 46 1.22 5.07 10.39
CA LYS A 46 2.05 6.00 9.62
C LYS A 46 2.54 5.28 8.38
N ARG A 47 1.89 5.52 7.24
CA ARG A 47 2.43 5.11 5.93
C ARG A 47 3.47 6.14 5.51
N SER A 48 4.62 5.68 5.01
CA SER A 48 5.64 6.60 4.52
C SER A 48 5.19 7.23 3.19
N THR A 49 5.59 8.47 2.93
CA THR A 49 5.34 9.11 1.63
C THR A 49 5.97 8.32 0.49
N VAL A 50 7.10 7.65 0.76
CA VAL A 50 7.81 6.80 -0.19
C VAL A 50 6.97 5.58 -0.57
N ASP A 51 6.23 4.96 0.36
CA ASP A 51 5.29 3.87 0.05
C ASP A 51 4.23 4.29 -0.97
N LYS A 52 3.69 5.50 -0.79
CA LYS A 52 2.69 6.05 -1.70
C LYS A 52 3.27 6.30 -3.09
N GLN A 53 4.51 6.79 -3.17
CA GLN A 53 5.21 7.01 -4.44
C GLN A 53 5.52 5.70 -5.15
N THR A 54 6.05 4.70 -4.45
CA THR A 54 6.35 3.39 -5.03
C THR A 54 5.08 2.71 -5.56
N ASN A 55 3.97 2.77 -4.81
CA ASN A 55 2.69 2.24 -5.27
C ASN A 55 2.20 2.94 -6.56
N ASN A 56 2.39 4.25 -6.68
CA ASN A 56 2.02 4.98 -7.89
C ASN A 56 2.89 4.59 -9.10
N LEU A 57 4.20 4.37 -8.89
CA LEU A 57 5.11 3.89 -9.92
C LEU A 57 4.74 2.47 -10.39
N ILE A 58 4.35 1.58 -9.48
CA ILE A 58 3.89 0.22 -9.81
C ILE A 58 2.64 0.28 -10.70
N ILE A 59 1.68 1.14 -10.36
CA ILE A 59 0.46 1.32 -11.18
C ILE A 59 0.81 1.84 -12.56
N LEU A 60 1.68 2.87 -12.67
CA LEU A 60 2.14 3.41 -13.95
C LEU A 60 2.80 2.33 -14.82
N LEU A 61 3.66 1.52 -14.23
CA LEU A 61 4.39 0.46 -14.92
C LEU A 61 3.46 -0.65 -15.43
N PHE A 62 2.43 -1.00 -14.65
CA PHE A 62 1.40 -1.95 -15.06
C PHE A 62 0.61 -1.45 -16.28
N PHE A 63 0.24 -0.16 -16.30
CA PHE A 63 -0.40 0.44 -17.49
C PHE A 63 0.52 0.42 -18.71
N LEU A 64 1.80 0.78 -18.54
CA LEU A 64 2.79 0.74 -19.62
C LEU A 64 2.94 -0.68 -20.18
N LEU A 65 2.99 -1.69 -19.30
CA LEU A 65 3.06 -3.10 -19.69
C LEU A 65 1.87 -3.50 -20.57
N ILE A 66 0.65 -3.16 -20.19
CA ILE A 66 -0.55 -3.48 -20.98
C ILE A 66 -0.50 -2.81 -22.35
N VAL A 67 -0.16 -1.52 -22.42
CA VAL A 67 -0.06 -0.78 -23.68
C VAL A 67 1.00 -1.43 -24.59
N LEU A 68 2.15 -1.78 -24.05
CA LEU A 68 3.24 -2.39 -24.81
C LEU A 68 2.85 -3.80 -25.33
N CYS A 69 2.16 -4.61 -24.52
CA CYS A 69 1.64 -5.91 -24.96
C CYS A 69 0.58 -5.77 -26.05
N LEU A 70 -0.29 -4.76 -25.96
CA LEU A 70 -1.30 -4.47 -26.99
C LEU A 70 -0.65 -4.07 -28.31
N ILE A 71 0.33 -3.17 -28.28
CA ILE A 71 1.09 -2.75 -29.48
C ILE A 71 1.76 -3.97 -30.13
N MET A 72 2.42 -4.81 -29.33
CA MET A 72 3.10 -6.01 -29.84
C MET A 72 2.12 -7.04 -30.41
N ALA A 73 0.97 -7.25 -29.77
CA ALA A 73 -0.05 -8.16 -30.27
C ALA A 73 -0.64 -7.68 -31.63
N VAL A 74 -0.86 -6.38 -31.79
CA VAL A 74 -1.32 -5.79 -33.07
C VAL A 74 -0.27 -5.90 -34.15
N CYS A 75 0.99 -5.54 -33.86
CA CYS A 75 2.10 -5.68 -34.79
C CYS A 75 2.31 -7.14 -35.22
N ASN A 76 2.21 -8.09 -34.29
CA ASN A 76 2.31 -9.51 -34.59
C ASN A 76 1.16 -9.97 -35.48
N SER A 77 -0.07 -9.53 -35.21
CA SER A 77 -1.23 -9.87 -36.04
C SER A 77 -1.10 -9.36 -37.48
N GLN A 78 -0.54 -8.16 -37.67
CA GLN A 78 -0.29 -7.59 -39.01
C GLN A 78 0.85 -8.35 -39.71
N TRP A 79 1.95 -8.62 -39.00
CA TRP A 79 3.10 -9.33 -39.55
C TRP A 79 2.79 -10.78 -39.92
N SER A 80 1.97 -11.47 -39.12
CA SER A 80 1.54 -12.84 -39.41
C SER A 80 0.69 -12.95 -40.68
N ALA A 81 -0.03 -11.88 -41.06
CA ALA A 81 -0.86 -11.88 -42.27
C ALA A 81 -0.04 -11.80 -43.57
N ASP A 82 1.14 -11.16 -43.53
CA ASP A 82 1.93 -10.89 -44.74
C ASP A 82 2.97 -11.97 -45.08
N LEU A 83 3.46 -12.76 -44.10
CA LEU A 83 4.77 -13.42 -44.27
C LEU A 83 4.77 -14.94 -44.51
N HIS A 84 3.67 -15.68 -44.37
CA HIS A 84 3.78 -17.14 -44.27
C HIS A 84 2.82 -17.95 -45.15
N TRP A 85 3.20 -18.12 -46.42
CA TRP A 85 2.61 -19.17 -47.27
C TRP A 85 2.97 -20.60 -46.81
N TYR A 86 3.97 -20.75 -45.92
CA TYR A 86 4.51 -22.03 -45.47
C TYR A 86 4.07 -22.44 -44.04
N LEU A 87 3.67 -21.49 -43.19
CA LEU A 87 3.04 -21.81 -41.90
C LEU A 87 1.52 -21.78 -42.07
N SER A 88 0.94 -22.93 -42.43
CA SER A 88 -0.51 -23.13 -42.39
C SER A 88 -0.97 -23.21 -40.93
N LEU A 89 -1.05 -22.06 -40.26
CA LEU A 89 -1.63 -21.95 -38.92
C LEU A 89 -3.15 -21.88 -39.05
N ASP A 90 -3.83 -22.90 -38.52
CA ASP A 90 -5.28 -23.07 -38.59
C ASP A 90 -6.02 -21.90 -37.93
N ASP A 91 -7.11 -21.47 -38.56
CA ASP A 91 -7.68 -20.13 -38.55
C ASP A 91 -8.55 -19.80 -37.31
N LEU A 92 -8.03 -20.05 -36.10
CA LEU A 92 -8.65 -19.60 -34.84
C LEU A 92 -8.09 -18.22 -34.42
N SER A 93 -8.34 -17.20 -35.25
CA SER A 93 -7.74 -15.86 -35.12
C SER A 93 -7.90 -15.22 -33.73
N VAL A 94 -9.07 -15.38 -33.10
CA VAL A 94 -9.37 -14.78 -31.78
C VAL A 94 -8.62 -15.49 -30.64
N PHE A 95 -8.55 -16.84 -30.69
CA PHE A 95 -7.82 -17.62 -29.68
C PHE A 95 -6.31 -17.39 -29.80
N ASN A 96 -5.79 -17.32 -31.03
CA ASN A 96 -4.38 -17.04 -31.28
C ASN A 96 -3.98 -15.63 -30.84
N PHE A 97 -4.84 -14.61 -31.02
CA PHE A 97 -4.58 -13.27 -30.50
C PHE A 97 -4.48 -13.25 -28.97
N GLY A 98 -5.39 -13.92 -28.28
CA GLY A 98 -5.36 -14.05 -26.82
C GLY A 98 -4.10 -14.76 -26.30
N ILE A 99 -3.69 -15.86 -26.94
CA ILE A 99 -2.48 -16.61 -26.58
C ILE A 99 -1.21 -15.77 -26.83
N ASN A 100 -1.13 -15.05 -27.96
CA ASN A 100 -0.01 -14.16 -28.26
C ASN A 100 0.06 -13.00 -27.25
N PHE A 101 -1.07 -12.42 -26.88
CA PHE A 101 -1.14 -11.37 -25.86
C PHE A 101 -0.63 -11.86 -24.49
N ILE A 102 -1.08 -13.04 -24.03
CA ILE A 102 -0.60 -13.65 -22.78
C ILE A 102 0.90 -13.95 -22.85
N THR A 103 1.38 -14.44 -24.00
CA THR A 103 2.81 -14.71 -24.24
C THR A 103 3.65 -13.44 -24.09
N PHE A 104 3.21 -12.32 -24.67
CA PHE A 104 3.90 -11.03 -24.52
C PHE A 104 3.87 -10.53 -23.07
N ILE A 105 2.77 -10.71 -22.34
CA ILE A 105 2.71 -10.37 -20.91
C ILE A 105 3.77 -11.16 -20.11
N ILE A 106 3.92 -12.46 -20.37
CA ILE A 106 4.92 -13.30 -19.69
C ILE A 106 6.34 -12.85 -20.07
N LEU A 107 6.59 -12.55 -21.34
CA LEU A 107 7.89 -12.06 -21.83
C LEU A 107 8.30 -10.76 -21.12
N PHE A 108 7.36 -9.83 -20.97
CA PHE A 108 7.58 -8.53 -20.35
C PHE A 108 7.32 -8.52 -18.84
N ASN A 109 7.03 -9.65 -18.21
CA ASN A 109 6.82 -9.72 -16.76
C ASN A 109 8.07 -9.30 -15.97
N ASN A 110 9.27 -9.47 -16.57
CA ASN A 110 10.54 -8.99 -16.04
C ASN A 110 10.68 -7.46 -16.04
N LEU A 111 9.84 -6.71 -16.77
CA LEU A 111 9.84 -5.23 -16.67
C LEU A 111 9.28 -4.76 -15.35
N ILE A 112 8.46 -5.53 -14.64
CA ILE A 112 8.04 -5.21 -13.28
C ILE A 112 9.22 -5.58 -12.38
N PRO A 113 9.99 -4.61 -11.85
CA PRO A 113 11.14 -4.93 -11.05
C PRO A 113 10.66 -5.31 -9.65
N ILE A 114 10.27 -6.58 -9.47
CA ILE A 114 9.92 -7.14 -8.16
C ILE A 114 11.11 -6.95 -7.20
N SER A 115 12.33 -7.05 -7.74
CA SER A 115 13.57 -6.79 -7.01
C SER A 115 13.70 -5.35 -6.51
N LEU A 116 13.20 -4.34 -7.22
CA LEU A 116 13.32 -2.94 -6.81
C LEU A 116 12.46 -2.63 -5.57
N GLN A 117 11.28 -3.25 -5.46
CA GLN A 117 10.46 -3.15 -4.26
C GLN A 117 11.21 -3.71 -3.03
N VAL A 118 11.76 -4.92 -3.17
CA VAL A 118 12.50 -5.59 -2.08
C VAL A 118 13.79 -4.84 -1.74
N SER A 119 14.53 -4.34 -2.74
CA SER A 119 15.72 -3.53 -2.52
C SER A 119 15.42 -2.23 -1.76
N LEU A 120 14.30 -1.56 -2.06
CA LEU A 120 13.89 -0.36 -1.31
C LEU A 120 13.53 -0.68 0.14
N GLU A 121 12.87 -1.80 0.41
CA GLU A 121 12.57 -2.25 1.78
C GLU A 121 13.84 -2.56 2.57
N VAL A 122 14.82 -3.23 1.95
CA VAL A 122 16.11 -3.52 2.58
C VAL A 122 16.87 -2.22 2.92
N VAL A 123 16.89 -1.24 2.01
CA VAL A 123 17.53 0.06 2.27
C VAL A 123 16.88 0.77 3.47
N ARG A 124 15.55 0.78 3.55
CA ARG A 124 14.81 1.40 4.67
C ARG A 124 14.95 0.63 5.99
N PHE A 125 15.25 -0.66 5.94
CA PHE A 125 15.50 -1.43 7.15
C PHE A 125 16.88 -1.13 7.72
N ILE A 126 17.86 -0.93 6.85
CA ILE A 126 19.24 -0.64 7.23
C ILE A 126 19.41 0.82 7.66
N GLN A 127 18.73 1.76 7.01
CA GLN A 127 18.76 3.20 7.30
C GLN A 127 17.76 3.60 8.38
#